data_AF-I3JQT9-F1
#
_entry.id   AF-I3JQT9-F1
#
_cell.length_a   1.000
_cell.length_b   1.000
_cell.length_c   1.000
_cell.angle_alpha   90.00
_cell.angle_beta   90.00
_cell.angle_gamma   90.00
#
_symmetry.space_group_name_H-M   'P 1'
#
loop_
_entity.id
_entity.type
_entity.pdbx_description
1 polymer ?
#
loop_
_entity_poly.entity_id
_entity_poly.type
_entity_poly.pdbx_seq_one_letter_code
_entity_poly.pdbx_strand_id
1 'polypeptide(L)'
;ITTILRGSAPDANGCPADGRTWLPFKDRCYHFVHGDEDKIKSYSFEDAKTHCKGFELLTIQSGEENKFVIDYSSEVWKNSPPVIVWLGMYYDSNTQNMTWLHDYAMNFSNWEDGSLMSDLAAMDKCAALHTNTGKWEIVSCSDDLENGVICEAAQEPSAVLSALVILSVVAIVGVSAVVWFLHQKHNFGSGIVTAFEYHPPFRVPDTDQSCLVEAEETDSTP
;
A
#
# COMPACT_ATOMS: atom_id res chain seq x y z
N ILE A 1 28.51 6.12 -1.81
CA ILE A 1 28.79 4.91 -0.99
C ILE A 1 27.69 4.86 0.05
N THR A 2 26.63 4.11 -0.23
CA THR A 2 25.47 4.00 0.66
C THR A 2 25.77 2.87 1.64
N THR A 3 26.05 3.23 2.89
CA THR A 3 26.26 2.28 3.98
C THR A 3 24.92 1.65 4.31
N ILE A 4 24.65 0.46 3.77
CA ILE A 4 23.56 -0.40 4.25
C ILE A 4 23.99 -0.87 5.64
N LEU A 5 23.55 -0.15 6.67
CA LEU A 5 23.51 -0.70 8.01
C LEU A 5 22.68 -1.98 7.91
N ARG A 6 23.25 -3.11 8.34
CA ARG A 6 22.52 -4.37 8.49
C ARG A 6 21.43 -4.17 9.56
N GLY A 7 20.32 -3.56 9.17
CA GLY A 7 19.06 -3.67 9.88
C GLY A 7 18.55 -5.10 9.74
N SER A 8 18.01 -5.65 10.82
CA SER A 8 17.19 -6.86 10.77
C SER A 8 16.11 -6.71 9.72
N ALA A 9 15.76 -7.80 9.03
CA ALA A 9 14.63 -7.79 8.11
C ALA A 9 13.36 -7.31 8.83
N PRO A 10 12.48 -6.55 8.17
CA PRO A 10 11.24 -6.08 8.79
C PRO A 10 10.37 -7.25 9.23
N ASP A 11 9.49 -7.01 10.19
CA ASP A 11 8.55 -8.00 10.71
C ASP A 11 7.45 -8.35 9.67
N ALA A 12 6.50 -9.20 10.08
CA ALA A 12 5.41 -9.61 9.20
C ALA A 12 4.52 -8.44 8.73
N ASN A 13 4.50 -7.34 9.49
CA ASN A 13 3.76 -6.12 9.18
C ASN A 13 4.65 -5.06 8.52
N GLY A 14 5.87 -5.38 8.10
CA GLY A 14 6.75 -4.41 7.45
C GLY A 14 7.37 -3.38 8.41
N CYS A 15 7.26 -3.58 9.72
CA CYS A 15 7.84 -2.67 10.71
C CYS A 15 9.26 -3.11 11.13
N PRO A 16 10.08 -2.19 11.66
CA PRO A 16 11.43 -2.53 12.10
C PRO A 16 11.45 -3.64 13.16
N ALA A 17 12.28 -4.66 12.97
CA ALA A 17 12.45 -5.76 13.91
C ALA A 17 13.73 -5.57 14.75
N ASP A 18 13.83 -4.44 15.46
CA ASP A 18 15.01 -4.03 16.25
C ASP A 18 14.88 -4.32 17.76
N GLY A 19 13.85 -5.07 18.15
CA GLY A 19 13.55 -5.40 19.54
C GLY A 19 12.60 -4.41 20.22
N ARG A 20 12.24 -3.30 19.56
CA ARG A 20 11.18 -2.39 20.01
C ARG A 20 9.81 -2.92 19.58
N THR A 21 8.78 -2.51 20.31
CA THR A 21 7.38 -2.77 19.93
C THR A 21 6.91 -1.67 18.98
N TRP A 22 6.82 -2.00 17.69
CA TRP A 22 6.31 -1.11 16.66
C TRP A 22 4.83 -1.41 16.37
N LEU A 23 4.03 -0.35 16.25
CA LEU A 23 2.62 -0.41 15.93
C LEU A 23 2.41 0.06 14.48
N PRO A 24 1.95 -0.81 13.56
CA PRO A 24 1.64 -0.41 12.20
C PRO A 24 0.34 0.42 12.15
N PHE A 25 0.36 1.50 11.39
CA PHE A 25 -0.84 2.24 10.99
C PHE A 25 -0.64 2.82 9.59
N LYS A 26 -1.52 2.42 8.66
CA LYS A 26 -1.37 2.67 7.22
C LYS A 26 0.01 2.17 6.75
N ASP A 27 0.78 3.05 6.11
CA ASP A 27 2.11 2.84 5.54
C ASP A 27 3.26 3.26 6.48
N ARG A 28 2.98 3.42 7.77
CA ARG A 28 3.96 3.80 8.80
C ARG A 28 3.89 2.89 10.02
N CYS A 29 4.98 2.91 10.77
CA CYS A 29 5.15 2.19 12.02
C CYS A 29 5.51 3.17 13.13
N TYR A 30 4.89 3.02 14.29
CA TYR A 30 5.03 3.95 15.42
C TYR A 30 5.53 3.21 16.66
N HIS A 31 6.51 3.78 17.34
CA HIS A 31 7.04 3.27 18.59
C HIS A 31 6.86 4.32 19.68
N PHE A 32 6.04 3.99 20.68
CA PHE A 32 5.78 4.84 21.83
C PHE A 32 6.87 4.57 22.85
N VAL A 33 7.72 5.56 23.10
CA VAL A 33 8.81 5.42 24.07
C VAL A 33 8.21 5.46 25.47
N HIS A 34 8.10 4.30 26.09
CA HIS A 34 7.74 4.15 27.49
C HIS A 34 8.82 3.32 28.17
N GLY A 35 9.23 3.71 29.38
CA GLY A 35 10.16 2.92 30.18
C GLY A 35 9.47 1.74 30.86
N ASP A 36 10.26 0.79 31.36
CA ASP A 36 9.80 -0.25 32.30
C ASP A 36 9.56 0.30 33.71
N GLU A 37 9.90 1.57 33.95
CA GLU A 37 9.84 2.23 35.23
C GLU A 37 8.45 2.87 35.43
N ASP A 38 7.84 2.68 36.60
CA ASP A 38 6.55 3.29 37.01
C ASP A 38 6.59 4.84 37.16
N LYS A 39 7.56 5.51 36.51
CA LYS A 39 7.76 6.96 36.55
C LYS A 39 7.75 7.53 35.14
N ILE A 40 6.84 8.48 34.95
CA ILE A 40 6.82 9.34 33.77
C ILE A 40 8.11 10.15 33.75
N LYS A 41 8.92 9.98 32.71
CA LYS A 41 10.12 10.78 32.45
C LYS A 41 9.75 11.93 31.52
N SER A 42 10.41 13.07 31.72
CA SER A 42 10.34 14.19 30.79
C SER A 42 11.65 14.29 30.01
N TYR A 43 11.55 14.68 28.75
CA TYR A 43 12.64 14.71 27.78
C TYR A 43 12.73 16.11 27.18
N SER A 44 13.95 16.61 26.99
CA SER A 44 14.16 17.76 26.12
C SER A 44 13.87 17.37 24.66
N PHE A 45 13.69 18.37 23.80
CA PHE A 45 13.53 18.10 22.36
C PHE A 45 14.73 17.34 21.76
N GLU A 46 15.95 17.63 22.22
CA GLU A 46 17.16 16.93 21.76
C GLU A 46 17.21 15.47 22.24
N ASP A 47 16.78 15.21 23.47
CA ASP A 47 16.69 13.85 24.00
C ASP A 47 15.63 13.05 23.23
N ALA A 48 14.48 13.65 22.92
CA ALA A 48 13.43 13.02 22.11
C ALA A 48 13.95 12.61 20.72
N LYS A 49 14.69 13.48 20.03
CA LYS A 49 15.36 13.14 18.77
C LYS A 49 16.37 12.01 18.95
N THR A 50 17.11 12.02 20.05
CA THR A 50 18.10 10.99 20.37
C THR A 50 17.44 9.61 20.57
N HIS A 51 16.28 9.55 21.22
CA HIS A 51 15.50 8.31 21.37
C HIS A 51 15.08 7.73 20.01
N CYS A 52 14.73 8.60 19.07
CA CYS A 52 14.34 8.22 17.71
C CYS A 52 15.51 8.14 16.72
N LYS A 53 16.77 8.14 17.18
CA LYS A 53 17.93 8.04 16.29
C LYS A 53 17.88 6.78 15.41
N GLY A 54 18.01 6.98 14.10
CA GLY A 54 17.86 5.94 13.08
C GLY A 54 16.44 5.80 12.52
N PHE A 55 15.50 6.56 13.09
CA PHE A 55 14.10 6.69 12.72
C PHE A 55 13.73 8.18 12.76
N GLU A 56 12.43 8.49 12.72
CA GLU A 56 11.94 9.87 12.73
C GLU A 56 11.16 10.15 14.02
N LEU A 57 11.16 11.41 14.47
CA LEU A 57 10.27 11.85 15.53
C LEU A 57 8.87 12.08 14.94
N LEU A 58 7.82 11.81 15.71
CA LEU A 58 6.42 11.81 15.25
C LEU A 58 6.09 12.99 14.34
N THR A 59 5.58 12.69 13.16
CA THR A 59 4.90 13.63 12.27
C THR A 59 3.41 13.30 12.21
N ILE A 60 2.61 14.25 11.76
CA ILE A 60 1.16 14.02 11.61
C ILE A 60 0.69 14.66 10.31
N GLN A 61 0.33 13.82 9.35
CA GLN A 61 -0.03 14.19 7.98
C GLN A 61 -1.55 14.16 7.74
N SER A 62 -2.34 13.64 8.68
CA SER A 62 -3.80 13.53 8.53
C SER A 62 -4.55 13.56 9.87
N GLY A 63 -5.85 13.88 9.80
CA GLY A 63 -6.74 13.81 10.96
C GLY A 63 -6.93 12.39 11.49
N GLU A 64 -6.90 11.37 10.63
CA GLU A 64 -7.00 9.97 11.07
C GLU A 64 -5.75 9.52 11.81
N GLU A 65 -4.57 9.97 11.37
CA GLU A 65 -3.30 9.72 12.04
C GLU A 65 -3.23 10.42 13.40
N ASN A 66 -3.64 11.69 13.47
CA ASN A 66 -3.75 12.43 14.73
C ASN A 66 -4.66 11.67 15.72
N LYS A 67 -5.81 11.18 15.23
CA LYS A 67 -6.75 10.40 16.02
C LYS A 67 -6.14 9.07 16.49
N PHE A 68 -5.49 8.34 15.59
CA PHE A 68 -4.82 7.08 15.92
C PHE A 68 -3.77 7.26 17.02
N VAL A 69 -2.93 8.30 16.90
CA VAL A 69 -1.89 8.61 17.89
C VAL A 69 -2.51 8.85 19.27
N ILE A 70 -3.54 9.70 19.38
CA ILE A 70 -4.15 9.98 20.68
C ILE A 70 -4.91 8.79 21.26
N ASP A 71 -5.62 8.03 20.43
CA ASP A 71 -6.37 6.85 20.88
C ASP A 71 -5.40 5.81 21.45
N TYR A 72 -4.28 5.53 20.77
CA TYR A 72 -3.29 4.56 21.25
C TYR A 72 -2.47 5.09 22.45
N SER A 73 -2.15 6.39 22.48
CA SER A 73 -1.51 7.05 23.63
C SER A 73 -2.27 6.79 24.93
N SER A 74 -3.61 6.82 24.87
CA SER A 74 -4.47 6.57 26.03
C SER A 74 -4.38 5.14 26.57
N GLU A 75 -4.02 4.16 25.74
CA GLU A 75 -3.80 2.77 26.17
C GLU A 75 -2.39 2.56 26.71
N VAL A 76 -1.38 3.19 26.07
CA VAL A 76 0.04 3.10 26.51
C VAL A 76 0.23 3.79 27.86
N TRP A 77 -0.38 4.96 28.06
CA TRP A 77 -0.22 5.79 29.26
C TRP A 77 -1.50 5.86 30.11
N LYS A 78 -2.30 4.81 30.10
CA LYS A 78 -3.65 4.75 30.72
C LYS A 78 -3.76 5.22 32.18
N ASN A 79 -2.71 4.99 32.97
CA ASN A 79 -2.68 5.35 34.40
C ASN A 79 -1.84 6.61 34.68
N SER A 80 -1.50 7.37 33.64
CA SER A 80 -0.73 8.61 33.73
C SER A 80 -1.64 9.83 33.54
N PRO A 81 -1.25 11.00 34.06
CA PRO A 81 -1.81 12.27 33.59
C PRO A 81 -1.66 12.41 32.07
N PRO A 82 -2.43 13.31 31.43
CA PRO A 82 -2.30 13.59 30.00
C PRO A 82 -0.84 13.80 29.60
N VAL A 83 -0.41 13.06 28.58
CA VAL A 83 0.94 13.12 28.05
C VAL A 83 0.97 14.16 26.94
N ILE A 84 2.01 14.98 26.96
CA ILE A 84 2.36 15.93 25.92
C ILE A 84 3.52 15.29 25.14
N VAL A 85 3.32 15.09 23.85
CA VAL A 85 4.25 14.36 23.00
C VAL A 85 5.00 15.34 22.11
N TRP A 86 6.33 15.25 22.08
CA TRP A 86 7.12 16.02 21.12
C TRP A 86 6.74 15.67 19.67
N LEU A 87 6.49 16.70 18.87
CA LEU A 87 6.36 16.56 17.42
C LEU A 87 7.73 16.80 16.76
N GLY A 88 8.00 16.09 15.66
CA GLY A 88 9.18 16.26 14.82
C GLY A 88 9.18 17.55 14.02
N MET A 89 8.94 18.68 14.67
CA MET A 89 8.66 19.97 14.05
C MET A 89 9.40 21.10 14.75
N TYR A 90 9.88 22.04 13.95
CA TYR A 90 10.66 23.20 14.40
C TYR A 90 10.31 24.42 13.56
N TYR A 91 10.64 25.61 14.04
CA TYR A 91 10.48 26.82 13.26
C TYR A 91 11.71 27.06 12.37
N ASP A 92 11.48 27.17 11.06
CA ASP A 92 12.51 27.53 10.09
C ASP A 92 12.48 29.04 9.83
N SER A 93 13.56 29.76 10.19
CA SER A 93 13.64 31.21 9.93
C SER A 93 13.69 31.59 8.46
N ASN A 94 14.12 30.69 7.58
CA ASN A 94 14.23 31.01 6.17
C ASN A 94 12.83 31.09 5.55
N THR A 95 11.97 30.13 5.87
CA THR A 95 10.56 30.10 5.43
C THR A 95 9.61 30.84 6.37
N GLN A 96 10.08 31.25 7.55
CA GLN A 96 9.33 31.91 8.62
C GLN A 96 8.11 31.12 9.10
N ASN A 97 8.16 29.79 9.01
CA ASN A 97 7.05 28.89 9.34
C ASN A 97 7.52 27.67 10.14
N MET A 98 6.56 27.04 10.83
CA MET A 98 6.78 25.72 11.42
C MET A 98 6.90 24.67 10.31
N THR A 99 7.92 23.81 10.39
CA THR A 99 8.26 22.83 9.38
C THR A 99 8.65 21.50 10.02
N TRP A 100 8.32 20.38 9.38
CA TRP A 100 8.73 19.05 9.80
C TRP A 100 10.24 18.83 9.62
N LEU A 101 10.87 18.01 10.46
CA LEU A 101 12.32 17.75 10.42
C LEU A 101 12.82 17.07 9.12
N HIS A 102 11.96 16.38 8.37
CA HIS A 102 12.33 15.58 7.19
C HIS A 102 11.66 16.04 5.90
N ASP A 103 11.46 17.35 5.71
CA ASP A 103 10.92 17.98 4.49
C ASP A 103 9.53 17.45 4.06
N TYR A 104 8.73 16.97 5.00
CA TYR A 104 7.34 16.64 4.73
C TYR A 104 6.52 17.90 4.45
N ALA A 105 5.56 17.79 3.54
CA ALA A 105 4.62 18.88 3.27
C ALA A 105 3.70 19.11 4.48
N MET A 106 3.49 20.38 4.84
CA MET A 106 2.55 20.77 5.90
C MET A 106 1.10 20.73 5.38
N ASN A 107 0.57 19.54 5.14
CA ASN A 107 -0.78 19.35 4.59
C ASN A 107 -1.89 19.31 5.66
N PHE A 108 -1.51 19.06 6.90
CA PHE A 108 -2.41 18.95 8.04
C PHE A 108 -1.81 19.67 9.24
N SER A 109 -2.67 20.33 10.01
CA SER A 109 -2.30 20.92 11.29
C SER A 109 -3.48 20.93 12.24
N ASN A 110 -3.24 20.70 13.52
CA ASN A 110 -4.29 20.75 14.54
C ASN A 110 -3.89 21.65 15.72
N TRP A 111 -3.45 22.87 15.42
CA TRP A 111 -3.04 23.85 16.42
C TRP A 111 -4.12 24.16 17.46
N GLU A 112 -3.68 24.35 18.71
CA GLU A 112 -4.45 24.95 19.80
C GLU A 112 -4.65 26.45 19.53
N ASP A 113 -5.79 26.98 19.97
CA ASP A 113 -6.14 28.38 19.73
C ASP A 113 -5.10 29.32 20.37
N GLY A 114 -4.58 30.26 19.59
CA GLY A 114 -3.59 31.24 20.04
C GLY A 114 -2.14 30.74 20.08
N SER A 115 -1.89 29.45 19.82
CA SER A 115 -0.54 28.89 19.90
C SER A 115 0.46 29.53 18.91
N LEU A 116 -0.02 29.89 17.71
CA LEU A 116 0.78 30.56 16.69
C LEU A 116 1.19 32.00 17.05
N MET A 117 0.64 32.57 18.12
CA MET A 117 0.96 33.92 18.61
C MET A 117 2.07 33.94 19.67
N SER A 118 2.77 32.81 19.87
CA SER A 118 3.83 32.69 20.87
C SER A 118 4.96 33.73 20.70
N ASP A 119 5.30 34.40 21.81
CA ASP A 119 6.38 35.41 21.93
C ASP A 119 7.79 34.78 22.00
N LEU A 120 7.90 33.45 21.89
CA LEU A 120 9.19 32.75 21.90
C LEU A 120 10.10 33.23 20.76
N ALA A 121 11.41 33.13 20.98
CA ALA A 121 12.40 33.40 19.95
C ALA A 121 12.19 32.43 18.78
N ALA A 122 12.24 32.95 17.54
CA ALA A 122 12.01 32.16 16.33
C ALA A 122 12.80 30.84 16.29
N MET A 123 14.08 30.86 16.67
CA MET A 123 14.95 29.67 16.65
C MET A 123 14.67 28.64 17.74
N ASP A 124 13.85 28.97 18.72
CA ASP A 124 13.57 28.14 19.89
C ASP A 124 12.14 27.57 19.87
N LYS A 125 11.41 27.73 18.77
CA LYS A 125 10.04 27.25 18.62
C LYS A 125 10.04 25.80 18.11
N CYS A 126 9.60 24.89 18.98
CA CYS A 126 9.26 23.52 18.68
C CYS A 126 7.73 23.34 18.78
N ALA A 127 7.24 22.12 18.57
CA ALA A 127 5.84 21.83 18.86
C ALA A 127 5.64 20.51 19.61
N ALA A 128 4.54 20.45 20.34
CA ALA A 128 4.11 19.28 21.06
C ALA A 128 2.61 19.03 20.92
N LEU A 129 2.21 17.77 21.01
CA LEU A 129 0.84 17.27 20.91
C LEU A 129 0.28 16.97 22.30
N HIS A 130 -0.84 17.57 22.64
CA HIS A 130 -1.63 17.22 23.82
C HIS A 130 -2.47 15.97 23.54
N THR A 131 -2.18 14.84 24.18
CA THR A 131 -2.86 13.55 23.86
C THR A 131 -4.33 13.50 24.25
N ASN A 132 -4.78 14.34 25.18
CA ASN A 132 -6.17 14.42 25.62
C ASN A 132 -7.09 15.20 24.66
N THR A 133 -6.56 16.22 23.99
CA THR A 133 -7.32 17.07 23.05
C THR A 133 -6.98 16.78 21.59
N GLY A 134 -5.82 16.19 21.33
CA GLY A 134 -5.24 16.04 20.02
C GLY A 134 -4.69 17.34 19.43
N LYS A 135 -4.64 18.42 20.21
CA LYS A 135 -4.21 19.75 19.77
C LYS A 135 -2.72 19.95 19.91
N TRP A 136 -2.16 20.80 19.04
CA TRP A 136 -0.73 21.07 18.99
C TRP A 136 -0.42 22.44 19.57
N GLU A 137 0.68 22.53 20.29
CA GLU A 137 1.17 23.75 20.91
C GLU A 137 2.59 24.06 20.46
N ILE A 138 2.91 25.34 20.25
CA ILE A 138 4.27 25.86 20.12
C ILE A 138 4.88 25.99 21.52
N VAL A 139 5.97 25.27 21.74
CA VAL A 139 6.73 25.22 22.99
C VAL A 139 8.19 25.59 22.75
N SER A 140 8.93 25.90 23.81
CA SER A 140 10.38 26.12 23.74
C SER A 140 11.10 24.79 23.53
N CYS A 141 11.94 24.71 22.51
CA CYS A 141 12.79 23.55 22.29
C CYS A 141 13.81 23.34 23.42
N SER A 142 14.25 24.43 24.05
CA SER A 142 15.37 24.47 25.00
C SER A 142 14.93 24.40 26.46
N ASP A 143 13.81 25.06 26.80
CA ASP A 143 13.37 25.24 28.18
C ASP A 143 12.28 24.24 28.58
N ASP A 144 11.45 23.77 27.64
CA ASP A 144 10.36 22.84 27.95
C ASP A 144 10.82 21.38 27.96
N LEU A 145 10.18 20.58 28.82
CA LEU A 145 10.45 19.16 28.98
C LEU A 145 9.14 18.37 28.90
N GLU A 146 8.92 17.73 27.76
CA GLU A 146 7.70 16.96 27.52
C GLU A 146 7.83 15.49 27.92
N ASN A 147 6.71 14.91 28.32
CA ASN A 147 6.66 13.58 28.93
C ASN A 147 6.32 12.45 27.94
N GLY A 148 6.21 12.76 26.64
CA GLY A 148 5.93 11.81 25.58
C GLY A 148 6.93 11.89 24.44
N VAL A 149 7.42 10.73 24.00
CA VAL A 149 8.21 10.59 22.78
C VAL A 149 7.63 9.46 21.95
N ILE A 150 7.34 9.74 20.69
CA ILE A 150 6.87 8.75 19.72
C ILE A 150 7.80 8.81 18.52
N CYS A 151 8.38 7.67 18.17
CA CYS A 151 9.20 7.52 16.98
C CYS A 151 8.38 6.92 15.85
N GLU A 152 8.63 7.32 14.62
CA GLU A 152 7.99 6.77 13.43
C GLU A 152 9.01 6.25 12.42
N ALA A 153 8.58 5.27 11.62
CA ALA A 153 9.35 4.69 10.53
C ALA A 153 8.41 4.39 9.36
N ALA A 154 8.92 4.47 8.13
CA ALA A 154 8.20 3.97 6.97
C ALA A 154 8.00 2.45 7.07
N GLN A 155 6.83 1.98 6.66
CA GLN A 155 6.58 0.55 6.54
C GLN A 155 7.29 0.03 5.29
N GLU A 156 8.18 -0.94 5.47
CA GLU A 156 8.85 -1.60 4.37
C GLU A 156 7.97 -2.72 3.82
N PRO A 157 7.69 -2.78 2.51
CA PRO A 157 6.92 -3.86 1.94
C PRO A 157 7.63 -5.19 2.23
N SER A 158 6.93 -6.11 2.89
CA SER A 158 7.47 -7.44 3.15
C SER A 158 7.83 -8.11 1.83
N ALA A 159 9.13 -8.20 1.54
CA ALA A 159 9.64 -8.81 0.31
C ALA A 159 9.11 -10.24 0.11
N VAL A 160 8.78 -10.93 1.22
CA VAL A 160 8.17 -12.26 1.21
C VAL A 160 6.73 -12.20 0.70
N LEU A 161 5.89 -11.27 1.18
CA LEU A 161 4.53 -11.11 0.69
C LEU A 161 4.51 -10.70 -0.78
N SER A 162 5.38 -9.76 -1.18
CA SER A 162 5.52 -9.37 -2.59
C SER A 162 5.91 -10.56 -3.46
N ALA A 163 6.88 -11.38 -3.04
CA ALA A 163 7.29 -12.57 -3.78
C ALA A 163 6.17 -13.62 -3.88
N LEU A 164 5.42 -13.87 -2.81
CA LEU A 164 4.29 -14.81 -2.81
C LEU A 164 3.16 -14.36 -3.75
N VAL A 165 2.82 -13.07 -3.73
CA VAL A 165 1.84 -12.49 -4.66
C VAL A 165 2.32 -12.64 -6.11
N ILE A 166 3.58 -12.33 -6.41
CA ILE A 166 4.13 -12.48 -7.76
C ILE A 166 4.10 -13.96 -8.21
N LEU A 167 4.54 -14.89 -7.36
CA LEU A 167 4.54 -16.32 -7.68
C LEU A 167 3.13 -16.87 -7.92
N SER A 168 2.15 -16.47 -7.10
CA SER A 168 0.75 -16.87 -7.30
C SER A 168 0.16 -16.34 -8.61
N VAL A 169 0.43 -15.08 -8.96
CA VAL A 169 -0.01 -14.50 -10.24
C VAL A 169 0.61 -15.23 -11.43
N VAL A 170 1.92 -15.52 -11.38
CA VAL A 170 2.62 -16.27 -12.44
C VAL A 170 2.05 -17.68 -12.58
N ALA A 171 1.75 -18.36 -11.47
CA ALA A 171 1.13 -19.68 -11.51
C ALA A 171 -0.27 -19.65 -12.14
N ILE A 172 -1.11 -18.68 -11.79
CA ILE A 172 -2.46 -18.52 -12.35
C ILE A 172 -2.40 -18.24 -13.86
N VAL A 173 -1.51 -17.35 -14.30
CA VAL A 173 -1.30 -17.03 -15.72
C VAL A 173 -0.74 -18.24 -16.48
N GLY A 174 0.17 -19.01 -15.86
CA GLY A 174 0.69 -20.25 -16.44
C GLY A 174 -0.40 -21.30 -16.63
N VAL A 175 -1.24 -21.54 -15.62
CA VAL A 175 -2.34 -22.52 -15.70
C VAL A 175 -3.37 -22.08 -16.74
N SER A 176 -3.74 -20.79 -16.78
CA SER A 176 -4.73 -20.30 -17.76
C SER A 176 -4.22 -20.43 -19.20
N ALA A 177 -2.93 -20.16 -19.46
CA ALA A 177 -2.32 -20.38 -20.76
C ALA A 177 -2.31 -21.85 -21.18
N VAL A 178 -2.00 -22.77 -20.25
CA VAL A 178 -2.02 -24.22 -20.51
C VAL A 178 -3.43 -24.70 -20.82
N VAL A 179 -4.43 -24.31 -20.02
CA VAL A 179 -5.84 -24.65 -20.26
C VAL A 179 -6.30 -24.14 -21.63
N TRP A 180 -5.96 -22.89 -21.96
CA TRP A 180 -6.28 -22.31 -23.26
C TRP A 180 -5.64 -23.08 -24.42
N PHE A 181 -4.36 -23.46 -24.30
CA PHE A 181 -3.65 -24.26 -25.30
C PHE A 181 -4.25 -25.65 -25.49
N LEU A 182 -4.64 -26.32 -24.38
CA LEU A 182 -5.32 -27.62 -24.42
C LEU A 182 -6.70 -27.50 -25.07
N HIS A 183 -7.46 -26.44 -24.77
CA HIS A 183 -8.76 -26.17 -25.39
C HIS A 183 -8.63 -25.92 -26.89
N GLN A 184 -7.63 -25.15 -27.31
CA GLN A 184 -7.32 -24.93 -28.72
C GLN A 184 -6.99 -26.25 -29.43
N LYS A 185 -6.16 -27.10 -28.82
CA LYS A 185 -5.81 -28.43 -29.37
C LYS A 185 -7.02 -29.36 -29.48
N HIS A 186 -7.95 -29.33 -28.53
CA HIS A 186 -9.18 -30.13 -28.60
C HIS A 186 -10.14 -29.62 -29.68
N ASN A 187 -10.24 -28.31 -29.90
CA ASN A 187 -11.04 -27.71 -30.98
C ASN A 187 -10.42 -27.85 -32.38
N PHE A 188 -9.13 -28.20 -32.51
CA PHE A 188 -8.51 -28.55 -33.80
C PHE A 188 -9.03 -29.89 -34.39
N GLY A 189 -9.82 -30.66 -33.64
CA GLY A 189 -10.49 -31.88 -34.10
C GLY A 189 -11.78 -31.65 -34.91
N SER A 190 -12.32 -30.43 -34.95
CA SER A 190 -13.32 -30.05 -35.96
C SER A 190 -12.66 -29.16 -37.00
N GLY A 191 -11.92 -29.81 -37.90
CA GLY A 191 -11.59 -29.19 -39.17
C GLY A 191 -12.88 -28.85 -39.91
N ILE A 192 -13.20 -27.55 -40.01
CA ILE A 192 -13.98 -27.06 -41.14
C ILE A 192 -13.06 -27.20 -42.36
N VAL A 193 -13.00 -28.42 -42.89
CA VAL A 193 -12.68 -28.64 -44.29
C VAL A 193 -14.04 -28.58 -44.97
N THR A 194 -14.43 -27.40 -45.44
CA THR A 194 -15.46 -27.33 -46.47
C THR A 194 -14.88 -28.04 -47.68
N ALA A 195 -15.30 -29.29 -47.89
CA ALA A 195 -15.15 -29.95 -49.17
C ALA A 195 -15.91 -29.09 -50.19
N PHE A 196 -15.18 -28.24 -50.91
CA PHE A 196 -15.72 -27.61 -52.10
C PHE A 196 -15.87 -28.72 -53.15
N GLU A 197 -17.09 -29.23 -53.28
CA GLU A 197 -17.51 -30.14 -54.35
C GLU A 197 -17.22 -29.46 -55.69
N TYR A 198 -16.17 -29.91 -56.39
CA TYR A 198 -15.79 -29.39 -57.69
C TYR A 198 -16.71 -30.00 -58.74
N HIS A 199 -17.69 -29.24 -59.22
CA HIS A 199 -18.48 -29.64 -60.40
C HIS A 199 -17.72 -29.29 -61.69
N PRO A 200 -17.37 -30.26 -62.55
CA PRO A 200 -16.82 -29.96 -63.87
C PRO A 200 -17.92 -29.39 -64.79
N PRO A 201 -17.59 -28.46 -65.72
CA PRO A 201 -18.58 -27.90 -66.63
C PRO A 201 -19.07 -28.94 -67.65
N PHE A 202 -20.38 -28.93 -67.89
CA PHE A 202 -21.09 -29.78 -68.84
C PHE A 202 -20.49 -29.67 -70.25
N ARG A 203 -19.96 -30.79 -70.78
CA ARG A 203 -19.82 -31.00 -72.22
C ARG A 203 -21.17 -31.45 -72.78
N VAL A 204 -21.59 -30.79 -73.84
CA VAL A 204 -22.75 -31.17 -74.67
C VAL A 204 -22.43 -32.48 -75.41
N PRO A 205 -23.27 -33.52 -75.31
CA PRO A 205 -23.16 -34.68 -76.20
C PRO A 205 -23.84 -34.38 -77.55
N ASP A 206 -23.13 -34.70 -78.62
CA ASP A 206 -23.54 -34.63 -80.03
C ASP A 206 -24.82 -35.41 -80.33
N THR A 207 -25.51 -34.92 -81.35
CA THR A 207 -26.63 -35.52 -82.07
C THR A 207 -26.30 -36.93 -82.58
N ASP A 208 -27.14 -37.93 -82.28
CA ASP A 208 -27.94 -38.65 -83.29
C ASP A 208 -28.61 -39.89 -82.72
N GLN A 209 -29.71 -40.25 -83.39
CA GLN A 209 -30.28 -41.59 -83.51
C GLN A 209 -31.48 -41.94 -82.60
N SER A 210 -32.64 -41.47 -83.05
CA SER A 210 -33.95 -42.09 -82.83
C SER A 210 -33.99 -43.50 -83.45
N CYS A 211 -34.49 -44.50 -82.73
CA CYS A 211 -35.16 -45.67 -83.32
C CYS A 211 -36.29 -46.15 -82.42
N LEU A 212 -37.50 -46.15 -82.99
CA LEU A 212 -38.73 -46.80 -82.53
C LEU A 212 -38.56 -48.32 -82.47
N VAL A 213 -39.21 -48.99 -81.52
CA VAL A 213 -39.76 -50.33 -81.76
C VAL A 213 -41.15 -50.43 -81.13
N GLU A 214 -42.05 -50.92 -81.97
CA GLU A 214 -43.49 -51.13 -81.85
C GLU A 214 -43.87 -52.15 -80.76
N ALA A 215 -45.06 -52.00 -80.18
CA ALA A 215 -45.62 -52.87 -79.16
C ALA A 215 -46.33 -54.08 -79.78
N GLU A 216 -46.22 -55.24 -79.12
CA GLU A 216 -47.14 -56.37 -79.34
C GLU A 216 -47.74 -56.76 -77.99
N GLU A 217 -49.06 -56.53 -77.85
CA GLU A 217 -49.88 -57.07 -76.77
C GLU A 217 -50.30 -58.50 -77.11
N THR A 218 -50.17 -59.42 -76.16
CA THR A 218 -50.84 -60.73 -76.22
C THR A 218 -51.96 -60.78 -75.19
N ASP A 219 -53.19 -60.83 -75.69
CA ASP A 219 -54.44 -61.14 -74.99
C ASP A 219 -54.61 -62.66 -74.84
N SER A 220 -55.12 -63.10 -73.68
CA SER A 220 -56.05 -64.23 -73.59
C SER A 220 -56.66 -64.35 -72.18
N THR A 221 -57.85 -63.73 -72.02
CA THR A 221 -59.16 -64.29 -71.60
C THR A 221 -59.27 -65.53 -70.67
N PRO A 222 -60.47 -65.80 -70.11
CA PRO A 222 -61.17 -65.15 -69.01
C PRO A 222 -61.17 -65.95 -67.69
#